data_AF-A0A6B2D9R4-F1
#
_entry.id   AF-A0A6B2D9R4-F1
#
_cell.length_a   1.000
_cell.length_b   1.000
_cell.length_c   1.000
_cell.angle_alpha   90.00
_cell.angle_beta   90.00
_cell.angle_gamma   90.00
#
_symmetry.space_group_name_H-M   'P 1'
#
loop_
_entity.id
_entity.type
_entity.pdbx_description
1 polymer ?
#
loop_
_entity_poly.entity_id
_entity_poly.type
_entity_poly.pdbx_seq_one_letter_code
_entity_poly.pdbx_strand_id
1 'polypeptide(L)'
;MTAEVWRYERAIPTTDATGRPTRVVVGLVEQGNRLSAALRVDDGKAALVPLETGGELLKALRETLESWWRLDGHRDLTPEPRASR
;
A
#
# COMPACT_ATOMS: atom_id res chain seq x y z
N MET A 1 -3.70 24.06 5.25
CA MET A 1 -3.40 22.75 4.63
C MET A 1 -4.50 22.49 3.62
N THR A 2 -4.22 22.69 2.34
CA THR A 2 -5.16 22.33 1.26
C THR A 2 -5.26 20.81 1.21
N ALA A 3 -6.47 20.28 1.38
CA ALA A 3 -6.72 18.86 1.19
C ALA A 3 -6.35 18.49 -0.24
N GLU A 4 -5.50 17.49 -0.41
CA GLU A 4 -5.17 16.95 -1.73
C GLU A 4 -6.46 16.43 -2.36
N VAL A 5 -6.80 16.92 -3.56
CA VAL A 5 -8.00 16.48 -4.28
C VAL A 5 -7.64 15.20 -5.03
N TRP A 6 -8.21 14.10 -4.57
CA TRP A 6 -8.02 12.79 -5.18
C TRP A 6 -9.08 12.51 -6.25
N ARG A 7 -8.68 11.77 -7.28
CA ARG A 7 -9.50 11.34 -8.42
C ARG A 7 -9.25 9.87 -8.71
N TYR A 8 -10.28 9.17 -9.17
CA TYR A 8 -10.19 7.74 -9.53
C TYR A 8 -9.60 6.87 -8.40
N GLU A 9 -10.04 7.13 -7.17
CA GLU A 9 -9.56 6.42 -5.98
C GLU A 9 -10.02 4.95 -5.96
N ARG A 10 -9.10 4.08 -5.56
CA ARG A 10 -9.39 2.70 -5.19
C ARG A 10 -8.72 2.37 -3.87
N ALA A 11 -9.54 1.97 -2.89
CA ALA A 11 -9.07 1.43 -1.63
C ALA A 11 -8.93 -0.10 -1.73
N ILE A 12 -7.79 -0.62 -1.28
CA ILE A 12 -7.47 -2.03 -1.23
C ILE A 12 -7.27 -2.39 0.25
N PRO A 13 -8.18 -3.17 0.87
CA PRO A 13 -8.02 -3.60 2.25
C PRO A 13 -6.82 -4.54 2.38
N THR A 14 -6.03 -4.36 3.44
CA THR A 14 -4.87 -5.18 3.76
C THR A 14 -4.59 -5.14 5.27
N THR A 15 -3.51 -5.75 5.71
CA THR A 15 -2.99 -5.69 7.09
C THR A 15 -1.60 -5.04 7.10
N ASP A 16 -1.34 -4.22 8.11
CA ASP A 16 -0.01 -3.64 8.33
C ASP A 16 0.98 -4.66 8.95
N ALA A 17 2.23 -4.24 9.15
CA ALA A 17 3.28 -5.08 9.74
C ALA A 17 3.00 -5.50 11.20
N THR A 18 2.00 -4.89 11.86
CA THR A 18 1.56 -5.23 13.21
C THR A 18 0.30 -6.11 13.23
N GLY A 19 -0.19 -6.51 12.06
CA GLY A 19 -1.41 -7.32 11.89
C GLY A 19 -2.69 -6.50 11.99
N ARG A 20 -2.63 -5.17 11.99
CA ARG A 20 -3.84 -4.33 12.08
C ARG A 20 -4.46 -4.16 10.70
N PRO A 21 -5.79 -4.24 10.58
CA PRO A 21 -6.48 -3.90 9.34
C PRO A 21 -6.16 -2.46 8.92
N THR A 22 -5.82 -2.27 7.66
CA THR A 22 -5.50 -0.98 7.04
C THR A 22 -5.95 -0.99 5.58
N ARG A 23 -5.90 0.16 4.91
CA ARG A 23 -6.22 0.28 3.49
C ARG A 23 -5.08 0.94 2.76
N VAL A 24 -4.61 0.32 1.68
CA VAL A 24 -3.79 1.03 0.69
C VAL A 24 -4.74 1.71 -0.29
N VAL A 25 -4.65 3.02 -0.40
CA VAL A 25 -5.42 3.81 -1.37
C VAL A 25 -4.50 4.19 -2.51
N VAL A 26 -4.93 3.89 -3.74
CA VAL A 26 -4.25 4.28 -4.98
C VAL A 26 -5.20 5.12 -5.82
N GLY A 27 -4.67 6.15 -6.48
CA GLY A 27 -5.47 7.06 -7.29
C GLY A 27 -4.60 8.13 -7.95
N LEU A 28 -5.25 9.20 -8.42
CA LEU A 28 -4.60 10.38 -8.97
C LEU A 28 -4.83 11.58 -8.04
N VAL A 29 -3.79 12.35 -7.77
CA VAL A 29 -3.88 13.61 -7.02
C VAL A 29 -3.67 14.79 -7.94
N GLU A 30 -4.46 15.85 -7.75
CA GLU A 30 -4.29 17.12 -8.46
C GLU A 30 -3.09 17.90 -7.89
N GLN A 31 -2.09 18.16 -8.73
CA GLN A 31 -0.93 19.01 -8.44
C GLN A 31 -0.88 20.15 -9.45
N GLY A 32 -1.46 21.29 -9.08
CA GLY A 32 -1.59 22.43 -9.98
C GLY A 32 -2.51 22.10 -11.16
N ASN A 33 -1.96 22.01 -12.38
CA ASN A 33 -2.70 21.67 -13.59
C ASN A 33 -2.48 20.23 -14.08
N ARG A 34 -1.84 19.37 -13.28
CA ARG A 34 -1.52 17.99 -13.63
C ARG A 34 -2.14 17.01 -12.63
N LEU A 35 -2.46 15.83 -13.14
CA LEU A 35 -2.79 14.67 -12.33
C LEU A 35 -1.54 13.80 -12.19
N SER A 36 -1.20 13.44 -10.96
CA SER A 36 -0.09 12.54 -10.66
C SER A 36 -0.60 11.30 -9.96
N ALA A 37 -0.10 10.13 -10.36
CA ALA A 37 -0.41 8.91 -9.62
C ALA A 37 0.16 9.00 -8.21
N ALA A 38 -0.61 8.53 -7.24
CA ALA A 38 -0.22 8.54 -5.86
C ALA A 38 -0.78 7.31 -5.12
N LEU A 39 -0.11 6.97 -4.02
CA LEU A 39 -0.58 5.99 -3.05
C LEU A 39 -0.52 6.57 -1.65
N ARG A 40 -1.43 6.12 -0.76
CA ARG A 40 -1.37 6.38 0.69
C ARG A 40 -1.82 5.16 1.46
N VAL A 41 -1.47 5.10 2.73
CA VAL A 41 -1.98 4.13 3.69
C VAL A 41 -2.99 4.83 4.59
N ASP A 42 -4.22 4.32 4.63
CA ASP A 42 -5.39 4.96 5.24
C ASP A 42 -5.48 6.45 4.90
N ASP A 43 -5.54 7.31 5.90
CA ASP A 43 -5.58 8.77 5.76
C ASP A 43 -4.19 9.41 5.95
N GLY A 44 -3.13 8.62 5.74
CA GLY A 44 -1.74 9.06 5.79
C GLY A 44 -1.33 9.95 4.62
N LYS A 45 -0.04 10.33 4.59
CA LYS A 45 0.52 11.18 3.53
C LYS A 45 0.53 10.46 2.19
N ALA A 46 0.17 11.18 1.12
CA ALA A 46 0.33 10.70 -0.24
C ALA A 46 1.82 10.63 -0.63
N ALA A 47 2.19 9.52 -1.26
CA ALA A 47 3.46 9.36 -1.97
C ALA A 47 3.18 9.35 -3.48
N LEU A 48 3.89 10.20 -4.22
CA LEU A 48 3.78 10.26 -5.68
C LEU A 48 4.45 9.05 -6.32
N VAL A 49 3.79 8.51 -7.36
CA VAL A 49 4.24 7.38 -8.15
C VAL A 49 4.62 7.89 -9.54
N PRO A 50 5.90 7.84 -9.94
CA PRO A 50 6.30 8.26 -11.27
C PRO A 50 5.70 7.35 -12.34
N LEU A 51 4.91 7.93 -13.26
CA LEU A 51 4.23 7.20 -14.34
C LEU A 51 5.16 6.85 -15.50
N GLU A 52 6.28 7.57 -15.67
CA GLU A 52 7.25 7.39 -16.77
C GLU A 52 7.91 5.99 -16.75
N THR A 53 7.92 5.34 -15.59
CA THR A 53 8.44 3.98 -15.37
C THR A 53 7.31 2.97 -15.13
N GLY A 54 6.05 3.30 -15.46
CA GLY A 54 4.84 2.64 -14.96
C GLY A 54 4.79 1.11 -15.04
N GLY A 55 5.41 0.49 -16.05
CA GLY A 55 5.54 -0.97 -16.11
C GLY A 55 6.61 -1.53 -15.16
N GLU A 56 7.80 -0.95 -15.19
CA GLU A 56 8.97 -1.36 -14.40
C GLU A 56 8.75 -1.13 -12.90
N LEU A 57 8.12 -0.02 -12.50
CA LEU A 57 7.87 0.29 -11.09
C LEU A 57 6.81 -0.63 -10.48
N LEU A 58 5.70 -0.88 -11.19
CA LEU A 58 4.67 -1.81 -10.72
C LEU A 58 5.21 -3.24 -10.65
N LYS A 59 6.07 -3.62 -11.61
CA LYS A 59 6.78 -4.90 -11.60
C LYS A 59 7.72 -4.99 -10.41
N ALA A 60 8.57 -4.00 -10.16
CA ALA A 60 9.48 -3.98 -9.03
C ALA A 60 8.75 -4.01 -7.69
N LEU A 61 7.63 -3.28 -7.55
CA LEU A 61 6.78 -3.31 -6.36
C LEU A 61 6.19 -4.70 -6.14
N ARG A 62 5.60 -5.29 -7.18
CA ARG A 62 5.06 -6.67 -7.14
C ARG A 62 6.16 -7.68 -6.79
N GLU A 63 7.30 -7.64 -7.45
CA GLU A 63 8.42 -8.56 -7.22
C GLU A 63 8.99 -8.44 -5.81
N THR A 64 9.05 -7.23 -5.27
CA THR A 64 9.48 -6.98 -3.89
C THR A 64 8.49 -7.56 -2.88
N LEU A 65 7.18 -7.37 -3.10
CA LEU A 65 6.13 -7.93 -2.26
C LEU A 65 6.10 -9.47 -2.33
N GLU A 66 6.24 -10.04 -3.53
CA GLU A 66 6.33 -11.50 -3.73
C GLU A 66 7.58 -12.07 -3.04
N SER A 67 8.71 -11.36 -3.12
CA SER A 67 9.97 -11.77 -2.49
C SER A 67 9.86 -11.72 -0.96
N TRP A 68 9.27 -10.66 -0.40
CA TRP A 68 8.99 -10.59 1.03
C TRP A 68 8.04 -11.71 1.48
N TRP A 69 6.95 -11.95 0.74
CA TRP A 69 6.02 -13.04 1.05
C TRP A 69 6.72 -14.41 1.07
N ARG A 70 7.62 -14.67 0.12
CA ARG A 70 8.42 -15.92 0.08
C ARG A 70 9.43 -16.02 1.22
N LEU A 71 10.01 -14.91 1.67
CA LEU A 71 11.06 -14.88 2.69
C LEU A 71 10.50 -14.89 4.12
N ASP A 72 9.37 -14.22 4.37
CA ASP A 72 8.87 -13.94 5.72
C ASP A 72 7.37 -14.28 5.90
N GLY A 73 6.59 -14.34 4.81
CA GLY A 73 5.15 -14.65 4.84
C GLY A 73 4.80 -16.07 5.30
N HIS A 74 5.79 -16.96 5.45
CA HIS A 74 5.62 -18.29 6.02
C HIS A 74 5.90 -18.38 7.53
N ARG A 75 6.36 -17.29 8.17
CA ARG A 75 6.35 -17.20 9.63
C ARG A 75 4.95 -16.77 10.06
N ASP A 76 4.08 -17.77 10.19
CA ASP A 76 2.88 -17.69 10.99
C ASP A 76 3.21 -17.04 12.35
N LEU A 77 2.94 -15.74 12.48
CA LEU A 77 2.81 -15.05 13.77
C LEU A 77 1.39 -15.26 14.32
N THR A 78 0.82 -16.45 14.10
CA THR A 78 -0.35 -16.89 14.86
C THR A 78 0.20 -17.42 16.18
N PRO A 79 0.02 -16.72 17.32
CA PRO A 79 0.34 -17.33 18.60
C PRO A 79 -0.61 -18.51 18.76
N GLU A 80 -0.08 -19.73 18.90
CA GLU A 80 -0.92 -20.87 19.28
C GLU A 80 -1.69 -20.49 20.55
N PRO A 81 -3.01 -20.75 20.63
CA PRO A 81 -3.74 -20.55 21.86
C PRO A 81 -3.09 -21.47 22.89
N ARG A 82 -2.48 -20.89 23.93
CA ARG A 82 -2.00 -21.64 25.10
C ARG A 82 -3.15 -22.50 25.59
N ALA A 83 -3.05 -23.81 25.35
CA ALA A 83 -3.95 -24.79 25.93
C ALA A 83 -3.92 -24.58 27.44
N SER A 84 -5.05 -24.10 27.98
CA SER A 84 -5.24 -24.02 29.42
C SER A 84 -5.32 -25.45 29.93
N ARG A 85 -4.33 -25.86 30.73
CA ARG A 85 -4.43 -27.00 31.63
C ARG A 85 -3.69 -26.69 32.92
#